data_AF-A0A6B2E1X2-F1
#
_entry.id   AF-A0A6B2E1X2-F1
#
_cell.length_a   1.000
_cell.length_b   1.000
_cell.length_c   1.000
_cell.angle_alpha   90.00
_cell.angle_beta   90.00
_cell.angle_gamma   90.00
#
_symmetry.space_group_name_H-M   'P 1'
#
loop_
_entity.id
_entity.type
_entity.pdbx_description
1 polymer ?
#
loop_
_entity_poly.entity_id
_entity_poly.type
_entity_poly.pdbx_seq_one_letter_code
_entity_poly.pdbx_strand_id
1 'polypeptide(L)'
;MLRVSLLGEQVIADDATGAVLTRSPRSVALVAHLVVHAGLAQPRRRIAGLFWPDSTDAQALTNLRRELHQLRRVLGDPPSLVVTGRDLCWRDTPSSRVDVREFDAAYRAALAAE
;
A
#
# COMPACT_ATOMS: atom_id res chain seq x y z
N MET A 1 14.50 -3.41 3.86
CA MET A 1 13.85 -3.32 2.52
C MET A 1 12.41 -3.78 2.71
N LEU A 2 11.40 -3.22 2.06
CA LEU A 2 9.99 -3.50 2.39
C LEU A 2 9.47 -4.70 1.60
N ARG A 3 8.88 -5.71 2.27
CA ARG A 3 8.17 -6.82 1.62
C ARG A 3 6.68 -6.74 1.90
N VAL A 4 5.86 -6.79 0.86
CA VAL A 4 4.40 -6.83 0.96
C VAL A 4 3.91 -8.12 0.29
N SER A 5 3.25 -8.98 1.08
CA SER A 5 2.63 -10.21 0.59
C SER A 5 1.12 -10.05 0.59
N LEU A 6 0.49 -10.32 -0.56
CA LEU A 6 -0.95 -10.19 -0.82
C LEU A 6 -1.53 -11.47 -1.46
N LEU A 7 -0.70 -12.30 -2.09
CA LEU A 7 -1.09 -13.57 -2.71
C LEU A 7 -0.97 -14.70 -1.69
N GLY A 8 -1.95 -14.78 -0.79
CA GLY A 8 -1.98 -15.75 0.31
C GLY A 8 -2.03 -15.04 1.65
N GLU A 9 -0.97 -15.20 2.45
CA GLU A 9 -0.87 -14.48 3.72
C GLU A 9 -0.73 -12.97 3.48
N GLN A 10 -1.62 -12.19 4.08
CA GLN A 10 -1.67 -10.73 3.95
C GLN A 10 -0.83 -10.06 5.03
N VAL A 11 0.40 -9.69 4.70
CA VAL A 11 1.38 -9.19 5.67
C VAL A 11 2.36 -8.20 5.04
N ILE A 12 2.81 -7.23 5.84
CA ILE A 12 3.93 -6.36 5.50
C ILE A 12 5.08 -6.66 6.46
N ALA A 13 6.25 -6.97 5.91
CA ALA A 13 7.45 -7.34 6.65
C ALA A 13 8.67 -6.54 6.19
N ASP A 14 9.69 -6.48 7.03
CA ASP A 14 11.02 -6.08 6.60
C ASP A 14 11.68 -7.29 5.91
N ASP A 15 12.06 -7.10 4.66
CA ASP A 15 12.61 -8.12 3.78
C ASP A 15 14.00 -8.61 4.22
N ALA A 16 14.78 -7.77 4.91
CA ALA A 16 16.13 -8.13 5.34
C ALA A 16 16.10 -9.00 6.60
N THR A 17 15.22 -8.68 7.54
CA THR A 17 15.12 -9.36 8.84
C THR A 17 14.01 -10.42 8.90
N GLY A 18 13.08 -10.40 7.95
CA GLY A 18 11.85 -11.20 8.00
C GLY A 18 10.86 -10.75 9.08
N ALA A 19 11.17 -9.68 9.82
CA ALA A 19 10.32 -9.20 10.90
C ALA A 19 8.99 -8.69 10.35
N VAL A 20 7.89 -9.16 10.92
CA VAL A 20 6.56 -8.66 10.61
C VAL A 20 6.43 -7.23 11.10
N LEU A 21 6.21 -6.30 10.19
CA LEU A 21 5.96 -4.89 10.51
C LEU A 21 4.48 -4.72 10.88
N THR A 22 3.56 -5.24 10.06
CA THR A 22 2.12 -5.22 10.37
C THR A 22 1.34 -6.34 9.73
N ARG A 23 0.33 -6.81 10.46
CA ARG A 23 -0.75 -7.72 10.02
C ARG A 23 -2.13 -7.08 10.15
N SER A 24 -2.18 -5.76 10.44
CA SER A 24 -3.44 -5.03 10.55
C SER A 24 -4.19 -5.14 9.22
N PRO A 25 -5.40 -5.73 9.18
CA PRO A 25 -6.15 -5.91 7.95
C PRO A 25 -6.36 -4.58 7.22
N ARG A 26 -6.61 -3.49 7.96
CA ARG A 26 -6.82 -2.16 7.38
C ARG A 26 -5.54 -1.57 6.80
N SER A 27 -4.41 -1.73 7.48
CA SER A 27 -3.12 -1.23 7.01
C SER A 27 -2.67 -1.98 5.75
N VAL A 28 -2.80 -3.31 5.76
CA VAL A 28 -2.47 -4.15 4.60
C VAL A 28 -3.41 -3.85 3.44
N ALA A 29 -4.72 -3.75 3.67
CA ALA A 29 -5.68 -3.42 2.61
C ALA A 29 -5.43 -2.03 2.01
N LEU A 30 -5.06 -1.03 2.81
CA LEU A 30 -4.69 0.30 2.31
C LEU A 30 -3.48 0.23 1.38
N VAL A 31 -2.42 -0.46 1.80
CA VAL A 31 -1.23 -0.64 0.95
C VAL A 31 -1.58 -1.45 -0.30
N ALA A 32 -2.33 -2.54 -0.17
CA ALA A 32 -2.79 -3.36 -1.30
C ALA A 32 -3.56 -2.54 -2.33
N HIS A 33 -4.49 -1.69 -1.88
CA HIS A 33 -5.25 -0.82 -2.76
C HIS A 33 -4.33 0.13 -3.54
N LEU A 34 -3.34 0.73 -2.89
CA LEU A 34 -2.40 1.63 -3.55
C LEU A 34 -1.46 0.87 -4.51
N VAL A 35 -1.00 -0.33 -4.13
CA VAL A 35 -0.15 -1.22 -4.93
C VAL A 35 -0.85 -1.63 -6.24
N VAL A 36 -2.12 -2.03 -6.18
CA VAL A 36 -2.88 -2.41 -7.38
C VAL A 36 -3.06 -1.22 -8.33
N HIS A 37 -3.07 0.00 -7.80
CA HIS A 37 -3.12 1.25 -8.57
C HIS A 37 -1.77 1.97 -8.63
N ALA A 38 -0.65 1.24 -8.55
CA ALA A 38 0.68 1.83 -8.50
C ALA A 38 0.93 2.79 -9.68
N GLY A 39 1.60 3.91 -9.40
CA GLY A 39 1.84 4.98 -10.35
C GLY A 39 0.65 5.93 -10.56
N LEU A 40 -0.55 5.60 -10.08
CA LEU A 40 -1.74 6.45 -10.18
C LEU A 40 -2.05 7.11 -8.84
N ALA A 41 -2.00 8.45 -8.80
CA ALA A 41 -2.36 9.21 -7.63
C ALA A 41 -3.84 9.01 -7.25
N GLN A 42 -4.07 8.55 -6.02
CA GLN A 42 -5.41 8.29 -5.48
C GLN A 42 -5.83 9.43 -4.54
N PRO A 43 -6.95 10.14 -4.82
CA PRO A 43 -7.43 11.21 -3.96
C PRO A 43 -7.76 10.71 -2.55
N ARG A 44 -7.32 11.44 -1.52
CA ARG A 44 -7.55 11.08 -0.11
C ARG A 44 -9.02 10.94 0.23
N ARG A 45 -9.89 11.78 -0.36
CA ARG A 45 -11.35 11.69 -0.14
C ARG A 45 -11.93 10.37 -0.66
N ARG A 46 -11.47 9.91 -1.84
CA ARG A 46 -11.88 8.63 -2.42
C ARG A 46 -11.45 7.45 -1.54
N ILE A 47 -10.17 7.44 -1.14
CA ILE A 47 -9.65 6.40 -0.24
C ILE A 47 -10.37 6.42 1.11
N ALA A 48 -10.60 7.60 1.68
CA ALA A 48 -11.32 7.72 2.94
C ALA A 48 -12.74 7.15 2.86
N GLY A 49 -13.52 7.51 1.83
CA GLY A 49 -14.86 6.98 1.65
C GLY A 49 -14.89 5.45 1.43
N LEU A 50 -13.89 4.91 0.73
CA LEU A 50 -13.79 3.46 0.49
C LEU A 50 -13.51 2.66 1.76
N PHE A 51 -12.65 3.16 2.64
CA PHE A 51 -12.18 2.44 3.84
C PHE A 51 -13.04 2.70 5.09
N TRP A 52 -13.84 3.77 5.11
CA TRP A 52 -14.77 4.13 6.19
C TRP A 52 -16.14 4.54 5.63
N PRO A 53 -16.89 3.62 5.01
CA PRO A 53 -18.15 3.93 4.34
C PRO A 53 -19.24 4.45 5.29
N ASP A 54 -19.20 4.04 6.56
CA ASP A 54 -20.19 4.43 7.58
C ASP A 54 -19.86 5.77 8.27
N SER A 55 -18.76 6.43 7.88
CA SER A 55 -18.32 7.71 8.44
C SER A 55 -18.73 8.88 7.55
N THR A 56 -18.95 10.05 8.15
CA THR A 56 -19.02 11.30 7.37
C THR A 56 -17.69 11.56 6.68
N ASP A 57 -17.70 12.31 5.57
CA ASP A 57 -16.48 12.71 4.83
C ASP A 57 -15.34 13.22 5.74
N ALA A 58 -15.68 14.11 6.68
CA ALA A 58 -14.70 14.70 7.59
C ALA A 58 -14.14 13.67 8.58
N GLN A 59 -14.97 12.76 9.07
CA GLN A 59 -14.54 11.69 9.97
C GLN A 59 -13.70 10.65 9.23
N ALA A 60 -14.10 10.26 8.02
CA ALA A 60 -13.35 9.33 7.17
C ALA A 60 -11.95 9.86 6.86
N LEU A 61 -11.82 11.15 6.52
CA LEU A 61 -10.50 11.80 6.33
C LEU A 61 -9.66 11.84 7.61
N THR A 62 -10.30 12.01 8.77
CA THR A 62 -9.64 11.96 10.08
C THR A 62 -9.10 10.55 10.36
N ASN A 63 -9.90 9.52 10.10
CA ASN A 63 -9.50 8.14 10.25
C ASN A 63 -8.35 7.80 9.27
N LEU A 64 -8.42 8.25 8.02
CA LEU A 64 -7.35 8.07 7.04
C LEU A 64 -6.02 8.70 7.51
N ARG A 65 -6.06 9.90 8.08
CA ARG A 65 -4.86 10.53 8.64
C ARG A 65 -4.26 9.70 9.78
N ARG A 66 -5.11 9.17 10.67
CA ARG A 66 -4.66 8.30 11.78
C ARG A 66 -4.00 7.03 11.28
N GLU A 67 -4.63 6.34 10.33
CA GLU A 67 -4.06 5.12 9.74
C GLU A 67 -2.75 5.37 9.01
N LEU A 68 -2.67 6.45 8.22
CA LEU A 68 -1.41 6.79 7.54
C LEU A 68 -0.29 7.13 8.53
N HIS A 69 -0.62 7.76 9.65
CA HIS A 69 0.34 8.01 10.72
C HIS A 69 0.83 6.69 11.36
N GLN A 70 -0.09 5.78 11.68
CA GLN A 70 0.27 4.46 12.21
C GLN A 70 1.11 3.65 11.21
N LEU A 71 0.70 3.63 9.93
CA LEU A 71 1.40 2.95 8.87
C LEU A 71 2.84 3.46 8.74
N ARG A 72 3.05 4.78 8.70
CA ARG A 72 4.39 5.36 8.63
C ARG A 72 5.27 5.01 9.81
N ARG A 73 4.72 4.99 11.03
CA ARG A 73 5.47 4.59 12.23
C ARG A 73 5.98 3.16 12.14
N VAL A 74 5.20 2.29 11.53
CA VAL A 74 5.53 0.86 11.39
C VAL A 74 6.45 0.60 10.20
N LEU A 75 6.31 1.36 9.10
CA LEU A 75 7.10 1.15 7.88
C LEU A 75 8.40 1.96 7.82
N GLY A 76 8.60 2.96 8.69
CA GLY A 76 9.80 3.80 8.68
C GLY A 76 9.88 4.79 7.50
N ASP A 77 8.73 5.22 6.97
CA ASP A 77 8.59 6.15 5.82
C ASP A 77 9.25 5.67 4.51
N PRO A 78 8.77 4.55 3.93
CA PRO A 78 9.35 3.97 2.72
C PRO A 78 9.11 4.87 1.49
N PRO A 79 10.07 4.99 0.57
CA PRO A 79 9.92 5.83 -0.63
C PRO A 79 8.82 5.34 -1.59
N SER A 80 8.41 4.08 -1.44
CA SER A 80 7.31 3.48 -2.21
C SER A 80 5.93 4.02 -1.82
N LEU A 81 5.75 4.59 -0.63
CA LEU A 81 4.48 5.19 -0.21
C LEU A 81 4.56 6.73 -0.27
N VAL A 82 4.09 7.30 -1.38
CA VAL A 82 4.02 8.75 -1.55
C VAL A 82 2.72 9.28 -0.98
N VAL A 83 2.82 10.24 -0.07
CA VAL A 83 1.67 10.85 0.58
C VAL A 83 1.79 12.36 0.46
N THR A 84 0.81 12.98 -0.19
CA THR A 84 0.67 14.43 -0.25
C THR A 84 -0.55 14.89 0.58
N GLY A 85 -0.76 16.21 0.62
CA GLY A 85 -1.96 16.79 1.24
C GLY A 85 -3.26 16.40 0.52
N ARG A 86 -3.20 16.03 -0.76
CA ARG A 86 -4.37 15.72 -1.58
C ARG A 86 -4.52 14.23 -1.89
N ASP A 87 -3.40 13.55 -2.14
CA ASP A 87 -3.39 12.24 -2.78
C ASP A 87 -2.40 11.27 -2.13
N LEU A 88 -2.61 9.98 -2.38
CA LEU A 88 -1.75 8.88 -1.99
C LEU A 88 -1.33 8.11 -3.25
N CYS A 89 -0.08 7.67 -3.35
CA CYS A 89 0.38 6.90 -4.49
C CYS A 89 1.39 5.86 -4.04
N TRP A 90 1.24 4.63 -4.53
CA TRP A 90 2.31 3.65 -4.46
C TRP A 90 3.25 3.82 -5.66
N ARG A 91 4.55 3.83 -5.41
CA ARG A 91 5.59 3.79 -6.43
C ARG A 91 6.43 2.55 -6.23
N ASP A 92 6.66 1.80 -7.30
CA ASP A 92 7.65 0.73 -7.24
C ASP A 92 9.03 1.37 -7.08
N THR A 93 9.76 0.91 -6.08
CA THR A 93 11.15 1.31 -5.86
C THR A 93 12.00 0.07 -5.65
N PRO A 94 13.32 0.14 -5.88
CA PRO A 94 14.22 -0.98 -5.56
C PRO A 94 14.17 -1.41 -4.10
N SER A 95 13.66 -0.53 -3.21
CA SER A 95 13.53 -0.78 -1.77
C SER A 95 12.19 -1.42 -1.36
N SER A 96 11.35 -1.83 -2.32
CA SER A 96 10.10 -2.54 -2.07
C SER A 96 9.90 -3.72 -2.99
N ARG A 97 9.52 -4.87 -2.43
CA ARG A 97 9.06 -6.05 -3.14
C ARG A 97 7.59 -6.31 -2.79
N VAL A 98 6.77 -6.49 -3.81
CA VAL A 98 5.35 -6.77 -3.66
C VAL A 98 4.96 -7.90 -4.59
N ASP A 99 4.47 -9.00 -4.05
CA ASP A 99 4.24 -10.25 -4.80
C ASP A 99 3.27 -10.07 -5.98
N VAL A 100 2.18 -9.31 -5.82
CA VAL A 100 1.25 -8.96 -6.90
C VAL A 100 1.95 -8.19 -8.03
N ARG A 101 2.89 -7.29 -7.70
CA ARG A 101 3.63 -6.50 -8.70
C ARG A 101 4.64 -7.36 -9.44
N GLU A 102 5.35 -8.24 -8.71
CA GLU A 102 6.28 -9.20 -9.30
C GLU A 102 5.55 -10.17 -10.24
N PHE A 103 4.36 -10.64 -9.84
CA PHE A 103 3.51 -11.48 -10.68
C PHE A 103 3.02 -10.77 -11.94
N ASP A 104 2.47 -9.55 -11.84
CA ASP A 104 2.01 -8.77 -13.01
C ASP A 104 3.16 -8.46 -13.97
N ALA A 105 4.35 -8.13 -13.46
CA ALA A 105 5.53 -7.90 -14.28
C ALA A 105 5.98 -9.17 -15.03
N ALA A 106 6.05 -10.31 -14.34
CA ALA A 106 6.40 -11.59 -14.94
C ALA A 106 5.38 -12.02 -16.00
N TYR A 107 4.08 -11.85 -15.72
CA TYR A 107 3.00 -12.15 -16.66
C TYR A 107 3.10 -11.32 -17.94
N ARG A 108 3.32 -10.00 -17.83
CA ARG A 108 3.50 -9.12 -19.01
C ARG A 108 4.75 -9.46 -19.81
N ALA A 109 5.85 -9.82 -19.13
CA ALA A 109 7.07 -10.24 -19.80
C ALA A 109 6.87 -11.53 -20.61
N ALA A 110 6.12 -12.49 -20.06
CA ALA A 110 5.76 -13.72 -20.76
C ALA A 110 4.93 -13.44 -22.03
N LEU A 111 3.90 -12.59 -21.93
CA LEU A 111 3.07 -12.20 -23.08
C LEU A 111 3.85 -11.48 -24.19
N ALA A 112 4.92 -10.75 -23.84
CA ALA A 112 5.73 -10.00 -24.82
C ALA A 112 6.81 -10.86 -25.49
N ALA A 113 7.06 -12.07 -24.97
CA ALA A 113 8.01 -13.01 -25.53
C ALA A 113 7.39 -13.95 -26.59
N GLU A 114 6.07 -13.92 -26.73
CA GLU A 114 5.29 -14.59 -27.79
C GLU A 114 5.08 -13.68 -29.00
#